data_AF-A0A518CXW1-F1
#
_entry.id   AF-A0A518CXW1-F1
#
_cell.length_a   1.000
_cell.length_b   1.000
_cell.length_c   1.000
_cell.angle_alpha   90.00
_cell.angle_beta   90.00
_cell.angle_gamma   90.00
#
_symmetry.space_group_name_H-M   'P 1'
#
loop_
_entity.id
_entity.type
_entity.pdbx_description
1 polymer ?
#
loop_
_entity_poly.entity_id
_entity_poly.type
_entity_poly.pdbx_seq_one_letter_code
_entity_poly.pdbx_strand_id
1 'polypeptide(L)'
;MHPMLAAAFLTIPQPSLGATHSLLAASHAIAHQSGAQDAPTLAAPTLLYQGETRNLAVGLIDTDELPDILATGFGPVLPNITFSLRRNSSGTWKAQVLDQSVFFCSDATLADVSGDGFLDAVLSHAFGAALSWHENDGSGVFLPRQVPQSPPTQGGAVVCIDLDGDSDLDALVATAPRPYNSAPLWVAENDGSAPLASLAPFANTPPIISQMPRHLAAGDIAGGPQPDLIVVQNGSPDQEPADRILLLLDPSITGAQTQIELWREEAGLPAGSVDAITTADWDGDGLADILFAHPPSQALFWMRNLGGGNFKSAKLVLTTSAFVRSISVGDLNANAVPDLTIATHDSVQWIERGSTPSAPTSTILLATNIHDLLLSDMDNDGDADVLVAAESGLYLLSNAAPPLDCDGSGIPDYIEIAAGNLPDCNSNWTADSCEIGLQAGLDLNGDGVLDECNPPPLRARTVQASLIDGGIQTLWLDAGTARSSNAFALLGSASGTAPGVTDSPSGISVPLNIDPYFNLLLLNAGAGIVAPLFGVLDSSGAATAVVTVPSGTDMSFVGLTLHHAYITIDLFDTGLMTFASNAVPLTLTP
;
A
#
# COMPACT_ATOMS: atom_id res chain seq x y z
N MET A 1 -7.88 -49.36 -3.23
CA MET A 1 -6.66 -49.11 -2.42
C MET A 1 -5.84 -48.09 -3.20
N HIS A 2 -6.06 -46.81 -2.90
CA HIS A 2 -5.32 -45.68 -3.48
C HIS A 2 -3.95 -45.55 -2.82
N PRO A 3 -3.00 -44.94 -3.55
CA PRO A 3 -2.32 -43.78 -2.98
C PRO A 3 -2.42 -42.59 -3.94
N MET A 4 -2.94 -41.47 -3.42
CA MET A 4 -2.82 -40.14 -4.00
C MET A 4 -1.51 -39.53 -3.47
N LEU A 5 -0.65 -39.05 -4.37
CA LEU A 5 0.45 -38.17 -4.01
C LEU A 5 -0.10 -36.76 -3.80
N ALA A 6 0.29 -36.15 -2.69
CA ALA A 6 -0.04 -34.79 -2.30
C ALA A 6 0.60 -33.77 -3.25
N ALA A 7 -0.22 -32.83 -3.72
CA ALA A 7 0.23 -31.61 -4.37
C ALA A 7 0.81 -30.68 -3.29
N ALA A 8 2.07 -30.29 -3.45
CA ALA A 8 2.64 -29.17 -2.73
C ALA A 8 2.08 -27.88 -3.34
N PHE A 9 1.12 -27.25 -2.65
CA PHE A 9 0.75 -25.87 -2.92
C PHE A 9 1.88 -24.99 -2.42
N LEU A 10 2.53 -24.29 -3.36
CA LEU A 10 3.42 -23.18 -3.07
C LEU A 10 2.51 -22.03 -2.59
N THR A 11 2.44 -21.83 -1.27
CA THR A 11 1.83 -20.62 -0.69
C THR A 11 2.76 -19.45 -0.97
N ILE A 12 2.32 -18.55 -1.84
CA ILE A 12 2.89 -17.20 -1.95
C ILE A 12 2.48 -16.47 -0.66
N PRO A 13 3.42 -15.94 0.15
CA PRO A 13 3.05 -15.15 1.31
C PRO A 13 2.38 -13.86 0.83
N GLN A 14 1.13 -13.65 1.24
CA GLN A 14 0.46 -12.36 1.14
C GLN A 14 1.14 -11.39 2.11
N PRO A 15 1.38 -10.12 1.76
CA PRO A 15 1.83 -9.12 2.72
C PRO A 15 0.71 -8.88 3.75
N SER A 16 1.05 -9.01 5.04
CA SER A 16 0.19 -8.73 6.18
C SER A 16 -0.10 -7.23 6.26
N LEU A 17 -1.35 -6.83 6.02
CA LEU A 17 -1.85 -5.48 6.22
C LEU A 17 -2.00 -5.20 7.73
N GLY A 18 -0.92 -4.72 8.35
CA GLY A 18 -0.95 -4.18 9.71
C GLY A 18 -1.55 -2.78 9.71
N ALA A 19 -2.66 -2.59 10.42
CA ALA A 19 -3.30 -1.29 10.60
C ALA A 19 -2.36 -0.33 11.35
N THR A 20 -1.96 0.75 10.69
CA THR A 20 -1.20 1.84 11.30
C THR A 20 -1.99 3.14 11.12
N HIS A 21 -1.83 4.10 12.03
CA HIS A 21 -2.18 5.51 11.80
C HIS A 21 -1.28 6.18 10.73
N SER A 22 -0.74 5.39 9.79
CA SER A 22 0.09 5.78 8.66
C SER A 22 0.02 4.66 7.63
N LEU A 23 -1.15 4.48 6.99
CA LEU A 23 -1.21 3.71 5.74
C LEU A 23 -0.25 4.36 4.75
N LEU A 24 0.94 3.78 4.61
CA LEU A 24 1.68 3.80 3.37
C LEU A 24 0.76 3.12 2.36
N ALA A 25 0.02 3.92 1.60
CA ALA A 25 -0.42 3.52 0.29
C ALA A 25 0.84 3.22 -0.52
N ALA A 26 1.25 1.95 -0.57
CA ALA A 26 2.04 1.45 -1.68
C ALA A 26 1.06 1.29 -2.86
N SER A 27 0.49 2.38 -3.35
CA SER A 27 -0.04 2.41 -4.72
C SER A 27 1.19 2.49 -5.64
N HIS A 28 1.20 1.66 -6.67
CA HIS A 28 2.11 1.87 -7.79
C HIS A 28 1.68 3.19 -8.45
N ALA A 29 2.28 4.31 -8.01
CA ALA A 29 1.98 5.62 -8.58
C ALA A 29 2.35 5.65 -10.06
N ILE A 30 1.36 5.98 -10.88
CA ILE A 30 1.43 6.15 -12.33
C ILE A 30 2.18 7.46 -12.58
N ALA A 31 3.44 7.38 -12.99
CA ALA A 31 4.25 8.56 -13.27
C ALA A 31 3.71 9.31 -14.51
N HIS A 32 3.03 10.44 -14.31
CA HIS A 32 2.65 11.33 -15.42
C HIS A 32 3.80 12.29 -15.74
N GLN A 33 4.52 12.06 -16.84
CA GLN A 33 5.36 13.10 -17.44
C GLN A 33 4.50 14.01 -18.33
N SER A 34 3.87 15.03 -17.75
CA SER A 34 3.30 16.14 -18.54
C SER A 34 4.00 17.45 -18.20
N GLY A 35 4.59 18.06 -19.24
CA GLY A 35 5.18 19.38 -19.16
C GLY A 35 4.12 20.43 -18.80
N ALA A 36 4.38 21.13 -17.70
CA ALA A 36 3.85 22.44 -17.31
C ALA A 36 2.42 22.74 -17.77
N GLN A 37 1.41 22.43 -16.95
CA GLN A 37 0.28 23.32 -16.63
C GLN A 37 -0.23 23.05 -15.21
N ASP A 38 -0.40 24.15 -14.48
CA ASP A 38 -0.92 24.34 -13.12
C ASP A 38 -0.23 23.59 -11.97
N ALA A 39 0.32 24.37 -11.03
CA ALA A 39 0.83 23.82 -9.78
C ALA A 39 -0.35 23.14 -9.04
N PRO A 40 -0.19 21.91 -8.54
CA PRO A 40 -1.24 21.21 -7.81
C PRO A 40 -1.73 22.12 -6.69
N THR A 41 -3.04 22.28 -6.58
CA THR A 41 -3.65 23.10 -5.53
C THR A 41 -4.69 22.27 -4.80
N LEU A 42 -4.63 22.28 -3.48
CA LEU A 42 -5.73 21.81 -2.65
C LEU A 42 -7.01 22.57 -2.99
N ALA A 43 -8.08 21.83 -3.26
CA ALA A 43 -9.39 22.38 -3.56
C ALA A 43 -9.98 23.13 -2.37
N ALA A 44 -11.08 23.87 -2.63
CA ALA A 44 -11.84 24.49 -1.56
C ALA A 44 -12.41 23.43 -0.60
N PRO A 45 -12.41 23.66 0.72
CA PRO A 45 -12.92 22.70 1.70
C PRO A 45 -14.39 22.32 1.45
N THR A 46 -14.65 21.02 1.33
CA THR A 46 -16.00 20.45 1.22
C THR A 46 -16.43 19.91 2.58
N LEU A 47 -17.57 20.39 3.11
CA LEU A 47 -18.10 19.91 4.38
C LEU A 47 -18.78 18.55 4.20
N LEU A 48 -18.25 17.50 4.84
CA LEU A 48 -18.80 16.14 4.79
C LEU A 48 -19.80 15.88 5.93
N TYR A 49 -19.53 16.42 7.12
CA TYR A 49 -20.36 16.25 8.30
C TYR A 49 -20.45 17.55 9.11
N GLN A 50 -21.66 17.90 9.56
CA GLN A 50 -21.89 19.07 10.40
C GLN A 50 -21.96 18.68 11.88
N GLY A 51 -20.91 19.01 12.63
CA GLY A 51 -20.76 18.72 14.06
C GLY A 51 -19.28 18.60 14.43
N GLU A 52 -18.93 18.90 15.69
CA GLU A 52 -17.53 18.83 16.15
C GLU A 52 -16.99 17.43 15.91
N THR A 53 -15.89 17.34 15.16
CA THR A 53 -15.19 16.10 14.84
C THR A 53 -13.78 16.18 15.42
N ARG A 54 -13.29 15.11 16.04
CA ARG A 54 -12.03 15.13 16.81
C ARG A 54 -10.95 14.22 16.27
N ASN A 55 -11.20 12.92 16.21
CA ASN A 55 -10.25 11.92 15.73
C ASN A 55 -10.78 11.31 14.43
N LEU A 56 -9.85 10.88 13.57
CA LEU A 56 -10.15 10.28 12.28
C LEU A 56 -9.37 8.96 12.10
N ALA A 57 -10.02 8.00 11.47
CA ALA A 57 -9.39 6.87 10.82
C ALA A 57 -10.05 6.66 9.46
N VAL A 58 -9.28 6.17 8.48
CA VAL A 58 -9.77 5.83 7.14
C VAL A 58 -9.44 4.38 6.84
N GLY A 59 -10.35 3.71 6.15
CA GLY A 59 -10.17 2.35 5.69
C GLY A 59 -11.39 1.86 4.92
N LEU A 60 -11.30 0.68 4.32
CA LEU A 60 -12.42 0.01 3.66
C LEU A 60 -13.32 -0.59 4.74
N ILE A 61 -14.43 0.09 5.06
CA ILE A 61 -15.38 -0.38 6.08
C ILE A 61 -16.42 -1.31 5.44
N ASP A 62 -16.66 -1.20 4.14
CA ASP A 62 -17.48 -2.18 3.42
C ASP A 62 -16.84 -2.64 2.10
N THR A 63 -17.59 -3.41 1.32
CA THR A 63 -17.10 -4.07 0.11
C THR A 63 -17.21 -3.22 -1.15
N ASP A 64 -17.44 -1.91 -1.04
CA ASP A 64 -17.59 -1.03 -2.21
C ASP A 64 -16.24 -0.52 -2.78
N GLU A 65 -15.12 -0.94 -2.18
CA GLU A 65 -13.75 -0.59 -2.56
C GLU A 65 -13.46 0.92 -2.49
N LEU A 66 -14.37 1.72 -1.90
CA LEU A 66 -14.15 3.13 -1.66
C LEU A 66 -13.68 3.37 -0.21
N PRO A 67 -12.75 4.31 0.00
CA PRO A 67 -12.30 4.68 1.34
C PRO A 67 -13.45 5.26 2.18
N ASP A 68 -13.67 4.65 3.35
CA ASP A 68 -14.64 5.11 4.34
C ASP A 68 -13.94 5.78 5.53
N ILE A 69 -14.71 6.56 6.28
CA ILE A 69 -14.18 7.34 7.42
C ILE A 69 -14.80 6.82 8.71
N LEU A 70 -13.98 6.52 9.71
CA LEU A 70 -14.39 6.43 11.11
C LEU A 70 -14.01 7.73 11.82
N ALA A 71 -14.96 8.31 12.54
CA ALA A 71 -14.75 9.58 13.22
C ALA A 71 -15.36 9.59 14.63
N THR A 72 -14.72 10.33 15.53
CA THR A 72 -15.24 10.65 16.87
C THR A 72 -15.65 12.11 16.92
N GLY A 73 -16.65 12.44 17.75
CA GLY A 73 -17.10 13.82 17.81
C GLY A 73 -18.31 14.07 18.71
N PHE A 74 -18.91 15.24 18.52
CA PHE A 74 -20.18 15.63 19.13
C PHE A 74 -21.22 15.80 18.02
N GLY A 75 -22.32 15.07 18.14
CA GLY A 75 -23.45 15.29 17.23
C GLY A 75 -24.11 16.64 17.52
N PRO A 76 -24.92 17.19 16.58
CA PRO A 76 -25.64 18.46 16.77
C PRO A 76 -26.52 18.52 18.02
N VAL A 77 -26.86 17.35 18.58
CA VAL A 77 -27.77 17.18 19.73
C VAL A 77 -27.27 16.12 20.72
N LEU A 78 -26.12 15.47 20.48
CA LEU A 78 -25.64 14.32 21.26
C LEU A 78 -24.26 14.63 21.89
N PRO A 79 -24.03 14.23 23.16
CA PRO A 79 -22.88 14.70 23.95
C PRO A 79 -21.56 13.99 23.65
N ASN A 80 -21.55 12.88 22.89
CA ASN A 80 -20.37 12.26 22.26
C ASN A 80 -20.89 11.15 21.32
N ILE A 81 -20.30 10.99 20.14
CA ILE A 81 -20.62 9.92 19.21
C ILE A 81 -19.36 9.42 18.50
N THR A 82 -19.34 8.12 18.23
CA THR A 82 -18.48 7.52 17.20
C THR A 82 -19.36 7.16 16.02
N PHE A 83 -18.95 7.57 14.82
CA PHE A 83 -19.73 7.40 13.61
C PHE A 83 -18.83 7.07 12.42
N SER A 84 -19.36 6.29 11.48
CA SER A 84 -18.74 6.09 10.18
C SER A 84 -19.40 7.00 9.15
N LEU A 85 -18.62 7.51 8.21
CA LEU A 85 -19.09 8.16 7.00
C LEU A 85 -18.74 7.27 5.82
N ARG A 86 -19.77 6.92 5.06
CA ARG A 86 -19.63 6.11 3.84
C ARG A 86 -20.16 6.83 2.63
N ARG A 87 -19.50 6.65 1.50
CA ARG A 87 -19.89 7.27 0.24
C ARG A 87 -20.88 6.35 -0.47
N ASN A 88 -22.01 6.89 -0.92
CA ASN A 88 -22.90 6.10 -1.77
C ASN A 88 -22.47 6.19 -3.25
N SER A 89 -23.05 5.35 -4.10
CA SER A 89 -22.78 5.33 -5.55
C SER A 89 -23.10 6.64 -6.31
N SER A 90 -23.71 7.64 -5.66
CA SER A 90 -23.93 8.99 -6.20
C SER A 90 -22.95 10.03 -5.66
N GLY A 91 -21.92 9.59 -4.94
CA GLY A 91 -20.88 10.42 -4.35
C GLY A 91 -21.29 11.17 -3.08
N THR A 92 -22.47 10.86 -2.50
CA THR A 92 -22.96 11.52 -1.29
C THR A 92 -22.52 10.75 -0.04
N TRP A 93 -21.99 11.46 0.95
CA TRP A 93 -21.59 10.91 2.24
C TRP A 93 -22.78 10.70 3.16
N LYS A 94 -22.83 9.54 3.81
CA LYS A 94 -23.86 9.18 4.78
C LYS A 94 -23.21 8.78 6.10
N ALA A 95 -23.56 9.52 7.16
CA ALA A 95 -23.14 9.19 8.51
C ALA A 95 -24.00 8.07 9.12
N GLN A 96 -23.36 7.10 9.75
CA GLN A 96 -23.96 6.07 10.58
C GLN A 96 -23.33 6.11 11.96
N VAL A 97 -24.15 6.22 13.01
CA VAL A 97 -23.65 6.20 14.39
C VAL A 97 -23.39 4.75 14.81
N LEU A 98 -22.18 4.48 15.30
CA LEU A 98 -21.76 3.18 15.83
C LEU A 98 -22.00 3.12 17.33
N ASP A 99 -21.47 4.12 18.04
CA ASP A 99 -21.52 4.20 19.48
C ASP A 99 -21.98 5.58 19.95
N GLN A 100 -22.83 5.56 20.97
CA GLN A 100 -23.34 6.76 21.68
C GLN A 100 -22.96 6.71 23.15
N SER A 101 -21.91 5.97 23.51
CA SER A 101 -21.55 5.78 24.90
C SER A 101 -21.33 7.14 25.58
N VAL A 102 -21.76 7.21 26.84
CA VAL A 102 -21.53 8.34 27.74
C VAL A 102 -20.05 8.47 28.16
N PHE A 103 -19.21 7.56 27.68
CA PHE A 103 -17.80 7.41 27.98
C PHE A 103 -17.00 8.04 26.85
N PHE A 104 -16.77 9.36 26.95
CA PHE A 104 -16.07 10.17 25.97
C PHE A 104 -14.98 9.40 25.21
N CYS A 105 -15.18 9.15 23.92
CA CYS A 105 -14.15 8.54 23.07
C CYS A 105 -12.96 9.48 23.01
N SER A 106 -11.77 8.97 23.34
CA SER A 106 -10.53 9.74 23.32
C SER A 106 -9.76 9.54 22.03
N ASP A 107 -9.85 8.35 21.47
CA ASP A 107 -9.21 7.98 20.22
C ASP A 107 -9.94 6.79 19.58
N ALA A 108 -9.78 6.61 18.28
CA ALA A 108 -10.42 5.55 17.52
C ALA A 108 -9.51 5.10 16.37
N THR A 109 -9.45 3.79 16.15
CA THR A 109 -8.67 3.19 15.06
C THR A 109 -9.46 2.08 14.38
N LEU A 110 -9.06 1.72 13.16
CA LEU A 110 -9.62 0.65 12.35
C LEU A 110 -8.59 -0.48 12.20
N ALA A 111 -8.97 -1.72 12.51
CA ALA A 111 -8.09 -2.87 12.40
C ALA A 111 -8.90 -4.16 12.28
N ASP A 112 -8.42 -5.14 11.50
CA ASP A 112 -9.02 -6.49 11.47
C ASP A 112 -8.58 -7.28 12.72
N VAL A 113 -9.24 -7.02 13.85
CA VAL A 113 -8.93 -7.73 15.10
C VAL A 113 -9.68 -9.06 15.19
N SER A 114 -10.74 -9.25 14.42
CA SER A 114 -11.47 -10.51 14.37
C SER A 114 -10.83 -11.56 13.46
N GLY A 115 -9.94 -11.15 12.55
CA GLY A 115 -9.25 -12.01 11.58
C GLY A 115 -10.14 -12.45 10.43
N ASP A 116 -11.22 -11.71 10.15
CA ASP A 116 -12.22 -12.06 9.15
C ASP A 116 -12.07 -11.30 7.81
N GLY A 117 -11.07 -10.42 7.73
CA GLY A 117 -10.76 -9.61 6.56
C GLY A 117 -11.48 -8.26 6.52
N PHE A 118 -12.32 -7.93 7.50
CA PHE A 118 -13.00 -6.63 7.59
C PHE A 118 -12.42 -5.78 8.71
N LEU A 119 -12.27 -4.47 8.46
CA LEU A 119 -11.77 -3.56 9.48
C LEU A 119 -12.81 -3.34 10.58
N ASP A 120 -12.46 -3.68 11.81
CA ASP A 120 -13.23 -3.46 13.03
C ASP A 120 -12.88 -2.10 13.65
N ALA A 121 -13.80 -1.53 14.42
CA ALA A 121 -13.56 -0.26 15.13
C ALA A 121 -13.08 -0.50 16.56
N VAL A 122 -11.88 -0.04 16.89
CA VAL A 122 -11.29 -0.13 18.25
C VAL A 122 -11.20 1.27 18.86
N LEU A 123 -11.80 1.44 20.04
CA LEU A 123 -12.04 2.75 20.67
C LEU A 123 -11.42 2.82 22.06
N SER A 124 -10.77 3.94 22.37
CA SER A 124 -10.35 4.27 23.74
C SER A 124 -11.31 5.27 24.38
N HIS A 125 -11.50 5.20 25.70
CA HIS A 125 -12.43 6.09 26.41
C HIS A 125 -11.79 6.82 27.58
N ALA A 126 -12.13 8.10 27.73
CA ALA A 126 -11.67 8.92 28.84
C ALA A 126 -12.30 8.57 30.19
N PHE A 127 -13.44 7.86 30.19
CA PHE A 127 -14.19 7.49 31.39
C PHE A 127 -14.73 6.07 31.25
N GLY A 128 -14.88 5.34 32.35
CA GLY A 128 -15.45 3.98 32.32
C GLY A 128 -14.42 2.94 31.91
N ALA A 129 -14.77 2.08 30.94
CA ALA A 129 -13.86 1.08 30.39
C ALA A 129 -12.81 1.77 29.50
N ALA A 130 -11.55 1.42 29.63
CA ALA A 130 -10.45 2.05 28.89
C ALA A 130 -10.50 1.80 27.38
N LEU A 131 -11.06 0.65 26.98
CA LEU A 131 -11.09 0.14 25.63
C LEU A 131 -12.47 -0.48 25.34
N SER A 132 -12.99 -0.27 24.13
CA SER A 132 -14.06 -1.06 23.54
C SER A 132 -13.73 -1.39 22.09
N TRP A 133 -14.37 -2.41 21.53
CA TRP A 133 -14.28 -2.67 20.09
C TRP A 133 -15.63 -3.08 19.53
N HIS A 134 -15.81 -2.83 18.24
CA HIS A 134 -17.03 -3.12 17.51
C HIS A 134 -16.66 -3.88 16.25
N GLU A 135 -17.20 -5.09 16.13
CA GLU A 135 -16.94 -5.99 15.01
C GLU A 135 -17.73 -5.53 13.79
N ASN A 136 -17.08 -5.43 12.64
CA ASN A 136 -17.71 -5.08 11.39
C ASN A 136 -18.17 -6.35 10.67
N ASP A 137 -19.45 -6.43 10.29
CA ASP A 137 -19.98 -7.60 9.58
C ASP A 137 -19.67 -7.62 8.07
N GLY A 138 -18.75 -6.75 7.62
CA GLY A 138 -18.36 -6.54 6.23
C GLY A 138 -19.36 -5.70 5.41
N SER A 139 -20.50 -5.32 5.97
CA SER A 139 -21.48 -4.42 5.34
C SER A 139 -21.42 -2.98 5.87
N GLY A 140 -20.41 -2.68 6.68
CA GLY A 140 -20.27 -1.44 7.43
C GLY A 140 -21.25 -1.31 8.58
N VAL A 141 -21.76 -2.43 9.10
CA VAL A 141 -22.57 -2.50 10.32
C VAL A 141 -21.70 -3.03 11.44
N PHE A 142 -21.51 -2.20 12.47
CA PHE A 142 -20.66 -2.49 13.60
C PHE A 142 -21.46 -3.05 14.78
N LEU A 143 -21.06 -4.22 15.28
CA LEU A 143 -21.64 -4.91 16.42
C LEU A 143 -20.77 -4.70 17.66
N PRO A 144 -21.30 -4.11 18.75
CA PRO A 144 -20.50 -3.89 19.96
C PRO A 144 -20.09 -5.21 20.59
N ARG A 145 -18.79 -5.37 20.84
CA ARG A 145 -18.23 -6.54 21.52
C ARG A 145 -17.75 -6.16 22.91
N GLN A 146 -17.76 -7.14 23.80
CA GLN A 146 -17.39 -6.91 25.19
C GLN A 146 -15.88 -7.02 25.34
N VAL A 147 -15.24 -5.94 25.77
CA VAL A 147 -13.90 -6.00 26.38
C VAL A 147 -14.08 -6.27 27.88
N PRO A 148 -13.27 -7.15 28.49
CA PRO A 148 -13.30 -7.34 29.94
C PRO A 148 -13.11 -6.01 30.69
N GLN A 149 -13.69 -5.91 31.88
CA GLN A 149 -13.62 -4.70 32.70
C GLN A 149 -12.16 -4.30 32.97
N SER A 150 -11.73 -3.18 32.37
CA SER A 150 -10.49 -2.51 32.74
C SER A 150 -10.64 -1.86 34.13
N PRO A 151 -9.55 -1.57 34.86
CA PRO A 151 -9.63 -0.58 35.92
C PRO A 151 -10.22 0.73 35.35
N PRO A 152 -10.98 1.51 36.15
CA PRO A 152 -11.48 2.80 35.72
C PRO A 152 -10.30 3.75 35.52
N THR A 153 -9.85 3.86 34.28
CA THR A 153 -8.70 4.68 33.87
C THR A 153 -9.13 5.57 32.71
N GLN A 154 -8.47 6.72 32.56
CA GLN A 154 -8.66 7.59 31.41
C GLN A 154 -7.82 7.03 30.26
N GLY A 155 -8.45 6.37 29.27
CA GLY A 155 -7.82 6.01 28.01
C GLY A 155 -7.41 7.27 27.23
N GLY A 156 -6.22 7.24 26.64
CA GLY A 156 -5.66 8.26 25.76
C GLY A 156 -5.64 7.74 24.33
N ALA A 157 -4.45 7.50 23.79
CA ALA A 157 -4.28 6.92 22.45
C ALA A 157 -4.44 5.40 22.43
N VAL A 158 -4.87 4.84 21.29
CA VAL A 158 -4.94 3.40 21.03
C VAL A 158 -4.27 3.06 19.70
N VAL A 159 -3.60 1.90 19.63
CA VAL A 159 -3.04 1.36 18.38
C VAL A 159 -3.23 -0.15 18.34
N CYS A 160 -3.45 -0.70 17.15
CA CYS A 160 -3.52 -2.15 16.94
C CYS A 160 -2.25 -2.63 16.22
N ILE A 161 -1.64 -3.71 16.72
CA ILE A 161 -0.36 -4.22 16.24
C ILE A 161 -0.20 -5.67 16.70
N ASP A 162 0.36 -6.53 15.86
CA ASP A 162 0.81 -7.87 16.24
C ASP A 162 2.09 -7.77 17.08
N LEU A 163 1.97 -7.98 18.40
CA LEU A 163 3.10 -7.82 19.33
C LEU A 163 3.85 -9.12 19.60
N ASP A 164 3.25 -10.28 19.36
CA ASP A 164 3.89 -11.56 19.67
C ASP A 164 4.25 -12.40 18.43
N GLY A 165 3.90 -11.89 17.24
CA GLY A 165 4.26 -12.42 15.93
C GLY A 165 3.36 -13.57 15.48
N ASP A 166 2.15 -13.69 16.04
CA ASP A 166 1.19 -14.73 15.69
C ASP A 166 0.23 -14.34 14.55
N SER A 167 0.35 -13.11 14.03
CA SER A 167 -0.47 -12.49 12.99
C SER A 167 -1.87 -12.07 13.41
N ASP A 168 -2.23 -12.20 14.68
CA ASP A 168 -3.45 -11.65 15.24
C ASP A 168 -3.15 -10.25 15.82
N LEU A 169 -3.97 -9.25 15.47
CA LEU A 169 -3.72 -7.88 15.92
C LEU A 169 -4.13 -7.71 17.39
N ASP A 170 -3.16 -7.33 18.24
CA ASP A 170 -3.40 -6.90 19.62
C ASP A 170 -3.79 -5.42 19.69
N ALA A 171 -4.41 -4.99 20.79
CA ALA A 171 -4.69 -3.56 21.03
C ALA A 171 -3.89 -3.00 22.21
N LEU A 172 -3.09 -1.98 21.97
CA LEU A 172 -2.36 -1.22 22.97
C LEU A 172 -3.08 0.09 23.28
N VAL A 173 -3.34 0.35 24.55
CA VAL A 173 -3.97 1.60 25.02
C VAL A 173 -3.10 2.30 26.05
N ALA A 174 -2.85 3.59 25.81
CA ALA A 174 -2.22 4.46 26.79
C ALA A 174 -3.26 4.92 27.80
N THR A 175 -3.00 4.76 29.10
CA THR A 175 -3.96 5.14 30.15
C THR A 175 -3.37 6.14 31.13
N ALA A 176 -4.21 6.99 31.72
CA ALA A 176 -3.84 7.95 32.75
C ALA A 176 -4.76 7.81 33.99
N PRO A 177 -4.46 6.90 34.94
CA PRO A 177 -5.21 6.77 36.19
C PRO A 177 -5.19 8.07 37.01
N ARG A 178 -6.30 8.37 37.69
CA ARG A 178 -6.37 9.47 38.66
C ARG A 178 -5.98 8.97 40.07
N PRO A 179 -5.15 9.72 40.82
CA PRO A 179 -4.48 10.98 40.46
C PRO A 179 -3.34 10.76 39.45
N TYR A 180 -3.14 11.71 38.52
CA TYR A 180 -2.20 11.70 37.38
C TYR A 180 -0.72 11.54 37.76
N ASN A 181 -0.36 10.41 38.37
CA ASN A 181 0.96 10.12 38.93
C ASN A 181 1.66 8.96 38.21
N SER A 182 0.95 8.29 37.30
CA SER A 182 1.44 7.22 36.45
C SER A 182 0.54 7.16 35.22
N ALA A 183 1.11 6.72 34.10
CA ALA A 183 0.33 6.50 32.89
C ALA A 183 0.69 5.18 32.20
N PRO A 184 0.25 4.04 32.73
CA PRO A 184 0.64 2.74 32.21
C PRO A 184 0.07 2.48 30.80
N LEU A 185 0.86 1.79 30.00
CA LEU A 185 0.36 1.12 28.80
C LEU A 185 -0.34 -0.18 29.20
N TRP A 186 -1.48 -0.44 28.59
CA TRP A 186 -2.19 -1.72 28.72
C TRP A 186 -2.27 -2.35 27.34
N VAL A 187 -2.19 -3.67 27.32
CA VAL A 187 -2.35 -4.49 26.12
C VAL A 187 -3.59 -5.35 26.29
N ALA A 188 -4.40 -5.41 25.25
CA ALA A 188 -5.41 -6.43 25.06
C ALA A 188 -4.88 -7.41 24.02
N GLU A 189 -4.45 -8.58 24.51
CA GLU A 189 -3.91 -9.66 23.70
C GLU A 189 -5.03 -10.33 22.88
N ASN A 190 -4.73 -10.65 21.64
CA ASN A 190 -5.60 -11.36 20.71
C ASN A 190 -4.92 -12.68 20.29
N ASP A 191 -5.43 -13.82 20.76
CA ASP A 191 -4.87 -15.14 20.46
C ASP A 191 -5.60 -15.87 19.30
N GLY A 192 -6.35 -15.10 18.50
CA GLY A 192 -7.18 -15.58 17.39
C GLY A 192 -8.42 -16.39 17.81
N SER A 193 -8.55 -16.77 19.08
CA SER A 193 -9.66 -17.59 19.59
C SER A 193 -10.77 -16.76 20.24
N ALA A 194 -10.39 -15.60 20.80
CA ALA A 194 -11.31 -14.62 21.37
C ALA A 194 -10.69 -13.20 21.28
N PRO A 195 -11.03 -12.42 20.25
CA PRO A 195 -10.45 -11.10 20.03
C PRO A 195 -10.57 -10.17 21.25
N LEU A 196 -9.42 -9.65 21.69
CA LEU A 196 -9.28 -8.66 22.77
C LEU A 196 -9.96 -9.08 24.09
N ALA A 197 -9.95 -10.38 24.39
CA ALA A 197 -10.69 -10.98 25.50
C ALA A 197 -9.99 -10.86 26.87
N SER A 198 -8.82 -10.24 26.94
CA SER A 198 -8.14 -9.91 28.20
C SER A 198 -7.50 -8.52 28.10
N LEU A 199 -7.27 -7.85 29.24
CA LEU A 199 -6.55 -6.58 29.31
C LEU A 199 -5.55 -6.66 30.46
N ALA A 200 -4.27 -6.48 30.16
CA ALA A 200 -3.17 -6.58 31.13
C ALA A 200 -2.24 -5.36 31.03
N PRO A 201 -1.54 -4.98 32.13
CA PRO A 201 -0.47 -4.00 32.05
C PRO A 201 0.60 -4.50 31.07
N PHE A 202 1.00 -3.66 30.12
CA PHE A 202 2.08 -3.99 29.20
C PHE A 202 3.41 -4.07 29.97
N ALA A 203 4.03 -5.24 29.98
CA ALA A 203 5.20 -5.51 30.82
C ALA A 203 6.42 -4.68 30.40
N ASN A 204 7.33 -4.44 31.34
CA ASN A 204 8.64 -3.82 31.12
C ASN A 204 8.67 -2.36 30.61
N THR A 205 7.54 -1.66 30.50
CA THR A 205 7.58 -0.20 30.26
C THR A 205 8.19 0.51 31.47
N PRO A 206 9.13 1.46 31.30
CA PRO A 206 9.55 2.34 32.40
C PRO A 206 8.31 2.95 33.04
N PRO A 207 8.27 3.18 34.36
CA PRO A 207 7.16 3.92 34.96
C PRO A 207 6.99 5.23 34.20
N ILE A 208 5.88 5.34 33.46
CA ILE A 208 5.56 6.52 32.67
C ILE A 208 5.20 7.59 33.68
N ILE A 209 6.15 8.47 33.99
CA ILE A 209 6.01 9.59 34.93
C ILE A 209 5.33 10.75 34.19
N SER A 210 4.18 10.51 33.59
CA SER A 210 3.47 11.52 32.81
C SER A 210 2.07 11.76 33.34
N GLN A 211 1.61 13.00 33.21
CA GLN A 211 0.24 13.37 33.51
C GLN A 211 -0.73 12.83 32.44
N MET A 212 -0.30 12.67 31.18
CA MET A 212 -1.06 12.06 30.07
C MET A 212 -0.13 11.69 28.89
N PRO A 213 0.03 10.41 28.52
CA PRO A 213 0.56 10.02 27.20
C PRO A 213 -0.49 10.44 26.18
N ARG A 214 -0.12 11.37 25.29
CA ARG A 214 -1.04 11.93 24.30
C ARG A 214 -1.03 11.20 22.97
N HIS A 215 0.10 10.60 22.60
CA HIS A 215 0.28 9.99 21.29
C HIS A 215 1.01 8.66 21.42
N LEU A 216 0.46 7.65 20.74
CA LEU A 216 1.13 6.42 20.36
C LEU A 216 1.25 6.45 18.84
N ALA A 217 2.38 6.01 18.32
CA ALA A 217 2.54 5.71 16.90
C ALA A 217 3.22 4.36 16.78
N ALA A 218 2.87 3.59 15.76
CA ALA A 218 3.53 2.33 15.43
C ALA A 218 4.07 2.40 14.00
N GLY A 219 5.24 1.82 13.76
CA GLY A 219 5.86 1.79 12.44
C GLY A 219 7.18 1.02 12.46
N ASP A 220 7.66 0.57 11.31
CA ASP A 220 8.92 -0.16 11.19
C ASP A 220 10.12 0.80 11.26
N ILE A 221 10.70 0.94 12.45
CA ILE A 221 11.86 1.80 12.75
C ILE A 221 13.15 0.98 12.72
N ALA A 222 13.09 -0.31 13.06
CA ALA A 222 14.21 -1.22 13.12
C ALA A 222 14.57 -1.79 11.74
N GLY A 223 13.66 -1.76 10.77
CA GLY A 223 13.77 -2.40 9.45
C GLY A 223 13.41 -3.89 9.49
N GLY A 224 12.52 -4.27 10.41
CA GLY A 224 12.12 -5.64 10.72
C GLY A 224 10.67 -5.94 10.31
N PRO A 225 10.27 -7.23 10.29
CA PRO A 225 8.90 -7.61 9.97
C PRO A 225 7.88 -7.29 11.08
N GLN A 226 8.35 -7.00 12.30
CA GLN A 226 7.50 -6.57 13.41
C GLN A 226 7.52 -5.04 13.50
N PRO A 227 6.38 -4.36 13.68
CA PRO A 227 6.38 -2.91 13.81
C PRO A 227 6.90 -2.49 15.19
N ASP A 228 7.55 -1.34 15.26
CA ASP A 228 8.03 -0.75 16.51
C ASP A 228 7.01 0.24 17.08
N LEU A 229 7.09 0.52 18.38
CA LEU A 229 6.19 1.46 19.05
C LEU A 229 6.92 2.73 19.48
N ILE A 230 6.39 3.88 19.07
CA ILE A 230 6.75 5.19 19.58
C ILE A 230 5.75 5.62 20.65
N VAL A 231 6.26 5.93 21.83
CA VAL A 231 5.50 6.46 22.95
C VAL A 231 5.99 7.87 23.27
N VAL A 232 5.13 8.87 23.07
CA VAL A 232 5.46 10.24 23.47
C VAL A 232 5.05 10.48 24.92
N GLN A 233 6.03 10.87 25.73
CA GLN A 233 5.84 11.11 27.15
C GLN A 233 6.10 12.57 27.48
N ASN A 234 5.05 13.28 27.90
CA ASN A 234 5.20 14.62 28.42
C ASN A 234 5.60 14.59 29.89
N GLY A 235 6.72 15.22 30.24
CA GLY A 235 7.12 15.45 31.62
C GLY A 235 6.23 16.51 32.28
N SER A 236 6.14 16.48 33.60
CA SER A 236 5.65 17.66 34.34
C SER A 236 6.72 18.75 34.26
N PRO A 237 6.37 20.03 34.01
CA PRO A 237 7.34 21.14 34.02
C PRO A 237 8.18 21.20 35.30
N ASP A 238 7.64 20.63 36.39
CA ASP A 238 8.21 20.67 37.73
C ASP A 238 8.92 19.37 38.14
N GLN A 239 8.99 18.34 37.29
CA GLN A 239 9.65 17.06 37.58
C GLN A 239 10.60 16.67 36.44
N GLU A 240 11.91 16.77 36.68
CA GLU A 240 12.91 16.21 35.79
C GLU A 240 12.93 14.67 35.90
N PRO A 241 13.09 13.93 34.78
CA PRO A 241 13.38 14.47 33.46
C PRO A 241 12.16 15.05 32.72
N ALA A 242 12.39 16.18 32.04
CA ALA A 242 11.51 16.79 31.04
C ALA A 242 11.19 15.83 29.87
N ASP A 243 10.19 16.20 29.06
CA ASP A 243 9.60 15.44 27.93
C ASP A 243 10.57 14.50 27.17
N ARG A 244 10.13 13.26 26.88
CA ARG A 244 10.93 12.25 26.18
C ARG A 244 10.12 11.47 25.13
N ILE A 245 10.79 11.11 24.03
CA ILE A 245 10.30 10.13 23.06
C ILE A 245 10.90 8.79 23.45
N LEU A 246 10.05 7.82 23.79
CA LEU A 246 10.44 6.45 24.07
C LEU A 246 10.14 5.61 22.83
N LEU A 247 11.17 4.98 22.28
CA LEU A 247 11.04 3.99 21.22
C LEU A 247 11.15 2.60 21.84
N LEU A 248 10.17 1.76 21.58
CA LEU A 248 10.19 0.34 21.91
C LEU A 248 10.38 -0.41 20.59
N LEU A 249 11.57 -0.96 20.39
CA LEU A 249 11.85 -1.77 19.21
C LEU A 249 11.44 -3.22 19.45
N ASP A 250 10.81 -3.82 18.44
CA ASP A 250 10.23 -5.16 18.44
C ASP A 250 9.46 -5.44 19.75
N PRO A 251 8.41 -4.63 20.06
CA PRO A 251 7.70 -4.71 21.33
C PRO A 251 6.97 -6.06 21.45
N SER A 252 7.27 -6.82 22.49
CA SER A 252 6.66 -8.13 22.75
C SER A 252 5.92 -8.20 24.08
N ILE A 253 4.76 -8.88 24.09
CA ILE A 253 3.95 -9.12 25.31
C ILE A 253 4.74 -9.92 26.35
N THR A 254 5.54 -10.91 25.92
CA THR A 254 6.23 -11.85 26.82
C THR A 254 7.76 -11.74 26.80
N GLY A 255 8.32 -10.97 25.85
CA GLY A 255 9.74 -10.86 25.58
C GLY A 255 10.49 -9.70 26.28
N ALA A 256 11.82 -9.75 26.19
CA ALA A 256 12.66 -8.59 26.48
C ALA A 256 12.59 -7.63 25.30
N GLN A 257 12.36 -6.34 25.57
CA GLN A 257 12.19 -5.30 24.56
C GLN A 257 13.44 -4.40 24.52
N THR A 258 13.83 -3.94 23.34
CA THR A 258 14.89 -2.92 23.24
C THR A 258 14.26 -1.54 23.40
N GLN A 259 14.71 -0.80 24.40
CA GLN A 259 14.20 0.54 24.68
C GLN A 259 15.24 1.57 24.30
N ILE A 260 14.86 2.49 23.43
CA ILE A 260 15.68 3.65 23.08
C ILE A 260 14.96 4.89 23.58
N GLU A 261 15.57 5.52 24.58
CA GLU A 261 15.15 6.82 25.06
C GLU A 261 15.89 7.88 24.26
N LEU A 262 15.16 8.57 23.38
CA LEU A 262 15.70 9.73 22.69
C LEU A 262 15.69 10.91 23.64
N TRP A 263 16.78 11.05 24.40
CA TRP A 263 16.95 12.13 25.35
C TRP A 263 17.11 13.48 24.64
N ARG A 264 16.42 14.48 25.17
CA ARG A 264 16.41 15.86 24.69
C ARG A 264 17.81 16.41 24.33
N GLU A 265 18.81 16.17 25.18
CA GLU A 265 20.18 16.68 24.99
C GLU A 265 20.94 15.96 23.86
N GLU A 266 20.68 14.67 23.66
CA GLU A 266 21.38 13.83 22.67
C GLU A 266 20.75 13.95 21.28
N ALA A 267 19.44 14.16 21.21
CA ALA A 267 18.69 14.39 19.98
C ALA A 267 18.79 15.84 19.44
N GLY A 268 19.39 16.76 20.21
CA GLY A 268 19.53 18.18 19.84
C GLY A 268 18.24 18.98 19.97
N LEU A 269 17.32 18.57 20.85
CA LEU A 269 15.98 19.13 20.97
C LEU A 269 15.94 20.37 21.89
N PRO A 270 15.21 21.44 21.51
CA PRO A 270 14.93 22.55 22.41
C PRO A 270 14.07 22.12 23.63
N ALA A 271 14.00 22.97 24.66
CA ALA A 271 13.26 22.65 25.89
C ALA A 271 11.75 22.72 25.71
N GLY A 272 11.04 21.64 26.10
CA GLY A 272 9.60 21.59 26.33
C GLY A 272 8.86 20.52 25.53
N SER A 273 7.53 20.53 25.68
CA SER A 273 6.63 19.45 25.23
C SER A 273 6.59 19.29 23.72
N VAL A 274 6.35 18.06 23.27
CA VAL A 274 6.04 17.70 21.88
C VAL A 274 4.52 17.50 21.78
N ASP A 275 3.86 18.27 20.93
CA ASP A 275 2.39 18.27 20.79
C ASP A 275 1.86 17.36 19.67
N ALA A 276 2.62 17.19 18.59
CA ALA A 276 2.24 16.32 17.48
C ALA A 276 3.49 15.57 17.01
N ILE A 277 3.33 14.30 16.66
CA ILE A 277 4.39 13.42 16.15
C ILE A 277 3.79 12.52 15.08
N THR A 278 4.58 12.15 14.08
CA THR A 278 4.24 11.11 13.11
C THR A 278 5.50 10.40 12.65
N THR A 279 5.31 9.24 12.04
CA THR A 279 6.36 8.43 11.42
C THR A 279 6.06 8.23 9.96
N ALA A 280 7.05 8.48 9.10
CA ALA A 280 6.94 8.24 7.66
C ALA A 280 8.33 8.17 7.05
N ASP A 281 8.49 7.49 5.92
CA ASP A 281 9.71 7.55 5.12
C ASP A 281 9.82 8.93 4.44
N TRP A 282 10.20 9.94 5.20
CA TRP A 282 10.26 11.33 4.72
C TRP A 282 11.41 11.53 3.73
N ASP A 283 12.47 10.73 3.82
CA ASP A 283 13.62 10.86 2.93
C ASP A 283 13.71 9.91 1.73
N GLY A 284 12.75 8.99 1.62
CA GLY A 284 12.58 8.06 0.49
C GLY A 284 13.62 6.94 0.50
N ASP A 285 14.16 6.59 1.68
CA ASP A 285 15.18 5.54 1.83
C ASP A 285 14.62 4.20 2.29
N GLY A 286 13.30 4.11 2.45
CA GLY A 286 12.57 2.92 2.86
C GLY A 286 12.52 2.71 4.38
N LEU A 287 13.07 3.62 5.19
CA LEU A 287 13.00 3.57 6.65
C LEU A 287 12.06 4.64 7.19
N ALA A 288 11.23 4.30 8.16
CA ALA A 288 10.37 5.28 8.81
C ALA A 288 11.21 6.28 9.63
N ASP A 289 11.11 7.56 9.28
CA ASP A 289 11.68 8.69 10.01
C ASP A 289 10.70 9.23 11.07
N ILE A 290 11.17 10.11 11.97
CA ILE A 290 10.32 10.79 12.95
C ILE A 290 10.15 12.26 12.59
N LEU A 291 8.91 12.74 12.51
CA LEU A 291 8.58 14.15 12.38
C LEU A 291 7.75 14.61 13.58
N PHE A 292 8.09 15.75 14.16
CA PHE A 292 7.38 16.23 15.35
C PHE A 292 7.35 17.75 15.47
N ALA A 293 6.29 18.24 16.08
CA ALA A 293 6.08 19.65 16.39
C ALA A 293 6.54 19.97 17.81
N HIS A 294 7.27 21.07 17.93
CA HIS A 294 7.74 21.60 19.21
C HIS A 294 7.09 22.97 19.47
N PRO A 295 5.94 23.01 20.17
CA PRO A 295 5.21 24.24 20.52
C PRO A 295 6.05 25.37 21.11
N PRO A 296 7.00 25.14 22.06
CA PRO A 296 7.74 26.24 22.66
C PRO A 296 8.60 27.02 21.65
N SER A 297 9.07 26.36 20.58
CA SER A 297 9.80 27.03 19.50
C SER A 297 8.93 27.31 18.27
N GLN A 298 7.65 26.93 18.28
CA GLN A 298 6.73 27.01 17.12
C GLN A 298 7.41 26.49 15.85
N ALA A 299 7.92 25.26 15.91
CA ALA A 299 8.69 24.70 14.81
C ALA A 299 8.42 23.20 14.67
N LEU A 300 8.58 22.73 13.43
CA LEU A 300 8.57 21.33 13.07
C LEU A 300 10.00 20.84 12.85
N PHE A 301 10.29 19.65 13.36
CA PHE A 301 11.58 19.00 13.24
C PHE A 301 11.43 17.61 12.63
N TRP A 302 12.51 17.17 12.00
CA TRP A 302 12.64 15.85 11.41
C TRP A 302 13.91 15.16 11.93
N MET A 303 13.79 13.90 12.32
CA MET A 303 14.89 13.03 12.72
C MET A 303 14.98 11.87 11.73
N ARG A 304 16.09 11.84 10.99
CA ARG A 304 16.37 10.77 10.03
C ARG A 304 16.72 9.47 10.74
N ASN A 305 16.04 8.40 10.40
CA ASN A 305 16.35 7.03 10.79
C ASN A 305 17.53 6.49 9.98
N LEU A 306 18.42 5.76 10.65
CA LEU A 306 19.60 5.11 10.07
C LEU A 306 19.51 3.58 10.16
N GLY A 307 18.38 3.06 10.65
CA GLY A 307 18.12 1.64 10.89
C GLY A 307 18.51 1.18 12.29
N GLY A 308 17.88 0.11 12.75
CA GLY A 308 18.11 -0.48 14.09
C GLY A 308 17.89 0.50 15.24
N GLY A 309 16.95 1.45 15.07
CA GLY A 309 16.61 2.49 16.04
C GLY A 309 17.66 3.59 16.23
N ASN A 310 18.62 3.74 15.31
CA ASN A 310 19.59 4.83 15.35
C ASN A 310 19.09 6.03 14.56
N PHE A 311 19.18 7.23 15.13
CA PHE A 311 18.71 8.47 14.48
C PHE A 311 19.81 9.53 14.37
N LYS A 312 19.73 10.37 13.33
CA LYS A 312 20.46 11.64 13.31
C LYS A 312 19.83 12.66 14.26
N SER A 313 20.62 13.66 14.65
CA SER A 313 20.12 14.83 15.37
C SER A 313 18.97 15.51 14.61
N ALA A 314 17.99 16.02 15.36
CA ALA A 314 16.83 16.70 14.79
C ALA A 314 17.21 17.89 13.90
N LYS A 315 16.61 17.94 12.71
CA LYS A 315 16.78 19.02 11.73
C LYS A 315 15.49 19.83 11.67
N LEU A 316 15.62 21.17 11.71
CA LEU A 316 14.50 22.07 11.49
C LEU A 316 13.94 21.88 10.08
N VAL A 317 12.63 21.62 9.99
CA VAL A 317 11.88 21.55 8.72
C VAL A 317 11.32 22.93 8.40
N LEU A 318 10.55 23.50 9.32
CA LEU A 318 9.88 24.80 9.14
C LEU A 318 9.57 25.43 10.52
N THR A 319 9.54 26.77 10.57
CA THR A 319 8.94 27.51 11.69
C THR A 319 7.50 27.89 11.38
N THR A 320 6.59 27.66 12.32
CA THR A 320 5.16 27.96 12.18
C THR A 320 4.80 29.25 12.92
N SER A 321 3.67 29.84 12.57
CA SER A 321 3.11 31.02 13.25
C SER A 321 2.16 30.66 14.40
N ALA A 322 1.86 29.38 14.58
CA ALA A 322 0.93 28.85 15.56
C ALA A 322 1.32 27.42 15.97
N PHE A 323 0.74 26.92 17.06
CA PHE A 323 0.93 25.53 17.48
C PHE A 323 0.35 24.57 16.44
N VAL A 324 1.16 23.57 16.09
CA VAL A 324 0.76 22.45 15.24
C VAL A 324 0.08 21.41 16.11
N ARG A 325 -1.12 21.00 15.70
CA ARG A 325 -1.94 20.01 16.41
C ARG A 325 -1.86 18.62 15.81
N SER A 326 -1.72 18.53 14.49
CA SER A 326 -1.61 17.27 13.77
C SER A 326 -0.66 17.41 12.58
N ILE A 327 -0.01 16.30 12.24
CA ILE A 327 1.00 16.19 11.19
C ILE A 327 0.69 14.92 10.41
N SER A 328 0.58 15.02 9.09
CA SER A 328 0.50 13.85 8.21
C SER A 328 1.51 14.01 7.07
N VAL A 329 2.02 12.87 6.60
CA VAL A 329 2.99 12.78 5.52
C VAL A 329 2.43 11.85 4.45
N GLY A 330 2.53 12.25 3.19
CA GLY A 330 1.98 11.52 2.05
C GLY A 330 2.19 12.32 0.77
N ASP A 331 2.12 11.65 -0.38
CA ASP A 331 2.24 12.32 -1.68
C ASP A 331 0.93 13.05 -2.01
N LEU A 332 0.96 14.38 -1.96
CA LEU A 332 -0.21 15.24 -2.20
C LEU A 332 -0.26 15.76 -3.64
N ASN A 333 0.77 15.50 -4.44
CA ASN A 333 0.93 16.09 -5.77
C ASN A 333 1.36 15.10 -6.85
N ALA A 334 1.18 13.80 -6.59
CA ALA A 334 1.44 12.71 -7.53
C ALA A 334 2.90 12.58 -7.99
N ASN A 335 3.87 13.15 -7.28
CA ASN A 335 5.25 13.21 -7.76
C ASN A 335 6.14 12.05 -7.24
N ALA A 336 5.54 11.09 -6.52
CA ALA A 336 6.17 9.99 -5.81
C ALA A 336 7.21 10.43 -4.75
N VAL A 337 7.09 11.67 -4.26
CA VAL A 337 7.88 12.22 -3.17
C VAL A 337 6.92 12.58 -2.03
N PRO A 338 7.17 12.09 -0.81
CA PRO A 338 6.31 12.39 0.32
C PRO A 338 6.31 13.89 0.63
N ASP A 339 5.12 14.45 0.71
CA ASP A 339 4.86 15.81 1.15
C ASP A 339 4.37 15.84 2.59
N LEU A 340 4.41 17.04 3.18
CA LEU A 340 4.05 17.25 4.58
C LEU A 340 2.82 18.14 4.66
N THR A 341 1.81 17.68 5.40
CA THR A 341 0.61 18.45 5.71
C THR A 341 0.49 18.62 7.23
N ILE A 342 0.31 19.87 7.67
CA ILE A 342 0.16 20.21 9.10
C ILE A 342 -1.13 20.96 9.35
N ALA A 343 -1.75 20.71 10.51
CA ALA A 343 -2.86 21.51 11.02
C ALA A 343 -2.37 22.39 12.16
N THR A 344 -2.62 23.69 12.06
CA THR A 344 -2.56 24.60 13.19
C THR A 344 -3.95 24.72 13.84
N HIS A 345 -4.12 25.66 14.75
CA HIS A 345 -5.44 25.95 15.33
C HIS A 345 -6.53 26.20 14.26
N ASP A 346 -6.22 26.90 13.16
CA ASP A 346 -7.22 27.39 12.20
C ASP A 346 -6.85 27.19 10.72
N SER A 347 -5.67 26.63 10.44
CA SER A 347 -5.18 26.46 9.08
C SER A 347 -4.64 25.05 8.82
N VAL A 348 -4.86 24.59 7.60
CA VAL A 348 -4.15 23.46 7.00
C VAL A 348 -3.03 24.02 6.15
N GLN A 349 -1.82 23.53 6.32
CA GLN A 349 -0.65 23.98 5.55
C GLN A 349 0.00 22.78 4.90
N TRP A 350 0.27 22.89 3.61
CA TRP A 350 1.00 21.90 2.83
C TRP A 350 2.40 22.42 2.55
N ILE A 351 3.38 21.56 2.73
CA ILE A 351 4.80 21.80 2.55
C ILE A 351 5.35 20.71 1.62
N GLU A 352 5.70 21.13 0.41
CA GLU A 352 6.36 20.25 -0.57
C GLU A 352 7.79 19.95 -0.10
N ARG A 353 8.21 18.70 -0.23
CA ARG A 353 9.58 18.31 0.17
C ARG A 353 10.63 19.03 -0.66
N GLY A 354 11.58 19.67 0.01
CA GLY A 354 12.66 20.44 -0.64
C GLY A 354 12.31 21.93 -0.86
N SER A 355 11.08 22.36 -0.52
CA SER A 355 10.73 23.76 -0.41
C SER A 355 11.64 24.50 0.57
N THR A 356 11.81 25.81 0.38
CA THR A 356 12.64 26.62 1.29
C THR A 356 12.05 26.59 2.71
N PRO A 357 12.86 26.39 3.78
CA PRO A 357 12.42 26.26 5.19
C PRO A 357 11.69 27.46 5.82
N SER A 358 11.26 28.44 5.02
CA SER A 358 10.74 29.73 5.47
C SER A 358 9.25 29.94 5.23
N ALA A 359 8.57 29.09 4.45
CA ALA A 359 7.12 29.20 4.23
C ALA A 359 6.53 27.87 3.71
N PRO A 360 5.25 27.57 4.03
CA PRO A 360 4.53 26.47 3.41
C PRO A 360 4.28 26.73 1.91
N THR A 361 4.16 25.65 1.13
CA THR A 361 3.78 25.67 -0.29
C THR A 361 2.37 26.22 -0.47
N SER A 362 1.44 25.78 0.39
CA SER A 362 0.05 26.26 0.40
C SER A 362 -0.47 26.40 1.82
N THR A 363 -1.45 27.27 2.03
CA THR A 363 -2.14 27.45 3.33
C THR A 363 -3.62 27.72 3.09
N ILE A 364 -4.46 26.89 3.70
CA ILE A 364 -5.92 27.01 3.67
C ILE A 364 -6.41 27.36 5.07
N LEU A 365 -7.13 28.47 5.18
CA LEU A 365 -7.76 28.90 6.43
C LEU A 365 -9.18 28.32 6.51
N LEU A 366 -9.45 27.50 7.52
CA LEU A 366 -10.77 26.92 7.76
C LEU A 366 -11.62 27.76 8.74
N ALA A 367 -10.99 28.70 9.47
CA ALA A 367 -11.65 29.59 10.44
C ALA A 367 -12.48 28.85 11.53
N THR A 368 -12.07 27.61 11.85
CA THR A 368 -12.58 26.77 12.93
C THR A 368 -11.39 26.14 13.66
N ASN A 369 -11.58 25.71 14.92
CA ASN A 369 -10.55 24.98 15.65
C ASN A 369 -10.39 23.58 15.04
N ILE A 370 -9.21 23.31 14.48
CA ILE A 370 -8.88 22.00 13.93
C ILE A 370 -8.41 21.10 15.08
N HIS A 371 -8.85 19.84 15.08
CA HIS A 371 -8.47 18.84 16.07
C HIS A 371 -7.46 17.86 15.51
N ASP A 372 -7.70 17.38 14.29
CA ASP A 372 -6.88 16.36 13.64
C ASP A 372 -6.96 16.47 12.11
N LEU A 373 -5.99 15.86 11.43
CA LEU A 373 -5.96 15.73 9.97
C LEU A 373 -5.41 14.36 9.58
N LEU A 374 -5.84 13.85 8.44
CA LEU A 374 -5.30 12.62 7.85
C LEU A 374 -5.15 12.80 6.34
N LEU A 375 -4.12 12.18 5.78
CA LEU A 375 -3.98 12.01 4.34
C LEU A 375 -4.46 10.63 3.94
N SER A 376 -5.34 10.58 2.94
CA SER A 376 -5.77 9.34 2.27
C SER A 376 -6.30 9.74 0.92
N ASP A 377 -6.09 8.92 -0.10
CA ASP A 377 -6.87 9.01 -1.33
C ASP A 377 -8.34 8.74 -0.95
N MET A 378 -9.25 9.68 -1.27
CA MET A 378 -10.67 9.59 -0.89
C MET A 378 -11.62 9.48 -2.09
N ASP A 379 -11.10 9.63 -3.31
CA ASP A 379 -11.85 9.44 -4.55
C ASP A 379 -11.21 8.42 -5.51
N ASN A 380 -10.18 7.73 -5.04
CA ASN A 380 -9.45 6.65 -5.69
C ASN A 380 -8.75 7.11 -6.98
N ASP A 381 -8.27 8.36 -6.99
CA ASP A 381 -7.57 8.95 -8.14
C ASP A 381 -6.05 8.69 -8.12
N GLY A 382 -5.56 8.02 -7.07
CA GLY A 382 -4.16 7.66 -6.86
C GLY A 382 -3.37 8.67 -6.03
N ASP A 383 -3.95 9.82 -5.71
CA ASP A 383 -3.30 10.91 -5.00
C ASP A 383 -3.95 11.15 -3.63
N ALA A 384 -3.16 11.52 -2.63
CA ALA A 384 -3.71 11.69 -1.29
C ALA A 384 -4.55 12.97 -1.18
N ASP A 385 -5.74 12.87 -0.59
CA ASP A 385 -6.57 13.99 -0.17
C ASP A 385 -6.34 14.35 1.30
N VAL A 386 -6.78 15.55 1.71
CA VAL A 386 -6.73 15.97 3.12
C VAL A 386 -8.10 15.90 3.76
N LEU A 387 -8.25 15.03 4.76
CA LEU A 387 -9.37 15.03 5.69
C LEU A 387 -9.04 15.85 6.93
N VAL A 388 -9.99 16.68 7.37
CA VAL A 388 -9.79 17.61 8.48
C VAL A 388 -10.94 17.53 9.47
N ALA A 389 -10.63 17.09 10.69
CA ALA A 389 -11.56 17.08 11.82
C ALA A 389 -11.49 18.42 12.56
N ALA A 390 -12.63 19.09 12.71
CA ALA A 390 -12.68 20.41 13.34
C ALA A 390 -13.95 20.62 14.18
N GLU A 391 -13.95 21.67 14.99
CA GLU A 391 -15.06 22.08 15.86
C GLU A 391 -16.38 22.30 15.10
N SER A 392 -16.32 22.82 13.86
CA SER A 392 -17.51 23.05 13.04
C SER A 392 -17.94 21.87 12.16
N GLY A 393 -17.10 20.84 12.01
CA GLY A 393 -17.37 19.77 11.05
C GLY A 393 -16.17 18.93 10.66
N LEU A 394 -16.44 17.94 9.80
CA LEU A 394 -15.45 17.19 9.04
C LEU A 394 -15.38 17.76 7.62
N TYR A 395 -14.18 18.08 7.16
CA TYR A 395 -13.93 18.67 5.84
C TYR A 395 -13.03 17.76 5.00
N LEU A 396 -13.30 17.70 3.71
CA LEU A 396 -12.43 17.13 2.68
C LEU A 396 -11.86 18.25 1.83
N LEU A 397 -10.54 18.29 1.71
CA LEU A 397 -9.83 19.15 0.77
C LEU A 397 -9.19 18.22 -0.25
N SER A 398 -9.88 17.99 -1.36
CA SER A 398 -9.34 17.13 -2.40
C SER A 398 -8.10 17.79 -3.02
N ASN A 399 -7.08 16.99 -3.28
CA ASN A 399 -6.07 17.41 -4.24
C ASN A 399 -6.79 17.48 -5.61
N ALA A 400 -6.45 18.46 -6.44
CA ALA A 400 -7.02 18.57 -7.77
C ALA A 400 -5.98 18.06 -8.77
N ALA A 401 -5.69 16.76 -8.75
CA ALA A 401 -5.13 16.13 -9.93
C ALA A 401 -6.21 16.12 -11.03
N PRO A 402 -5.86 16.44 -12.29
CA PRO A 402 -6.76 16.10 -13.38
C PRO A 402 -6.97 14.57 -13.33
N PRO A 403 -8.22 14.08 -13.35
CA PRO A 403 -8.49 12.65 -13.29
C PRO A 403 -7.69 11.91 -14.36
N LEU A 404 -7.24 10.69 -14.06
CA LEU A 404 -6.51 9.84 -15.00
C LEU A 404 -7.23 9.84 -16.38
N ASP A 405 -6.50 10.27 -17.41
CA ASP A 405 -6.95 10.42 -18.79
C ASP A 405 -5.79 9.94 -19.69
N CYS A 406 -5.55 8.63 -19.67
CA CYS A 406 -4.35 8.07 -20.27
C CYS A 406 -4.42 8.03 -21.80
N ASP A 407 -5.61 8.10 -22.38
CA ASP A 407 -5.81 8.20 -23.83
C ASP A 407 -5.89 9.66 -24.35
N GLY A 408 -5.95 10.64 -23.44
CA GLY A 408 -5.98 12.06 -23.74
C GLY A 408 -7.29 12.52 -24.38
N SER A 409 -8.40 11.82 -24.12
CA SER A 409 -9.72 12.15 -24.65
C SER A 409 -10.29 13.43 -24.03
N GLY A 410 -9.78 13.85 -22.86
CA GLY A 410 -10.34 14.91 -22.03
C GLY A 410 -11.55 14.49 -21.22
N ILE A 411 -11.88 13.19 -21.19
CA ILE A 411 -12.86 12.56 -20.32
C ILE A 411 -12.08 11.65 -19.36
N PRO A 412 -12.34 11.72 -18.04
CA PRO A 412 -11.72 10.81 -17.09
C PRO A 412 -11.93 9.32 -17.41
N ASP A 413 -10.88 8.51 -17.34
CA ASP A 413 -10.90 7.09 -17.72
C ASP A 413 -11.96 6.30 -16.95
N TYR A 414 -12.15 6.56 -15.66
CA TYR A 414 -13.17 5.90 -14.84
C TYR A 414 -14.61 6.13 -15.35
N ILE A 415 -14.89 7.28 -15.98
CA ILE A 415 -16.20 7.58 -16.59
C ILE A 415 -16.36 6.76 -17.87
N GLU A 416 -15.29 6.60 -18.63
CA GLU A 416 -15.30 5.85 -19.87
C GLU A 416 -15.40 4.34 -19.61
N ILE A 417 -14.71 3.82 -18.60
CA ILE A 417 -14.85 2.42 -18.12
C ILE A 417 -16.29 2.14 -17.70
N ALA A 418 -16.87 2.99 -16.85
CA ALA A 418 -18.27 2.86 -16.41
C ALA A 418 -19.27 2.92 -17.58
N ALA A 419 -18.95 3.67 -18.64
CA ALA A 419 -19.75 3.75 -19.85
C ALA A 419 -19.50 2.59 -20.84
N GLY A 420 -18.49 1.75 -20.60
CA GLY A 420 -18.04 0.69 -21.50
C GLY A 420 -17.32 1.21 -22.76
N ASN A 421 -16.75 2.41 -22.67
CA ASN A 421 -16.02 3.06 -23.75
C ASN A 421 -14.50 2.80 -23.67
N LEU A 422 -13.97 2.50 -22.48
CA LEU A 422 -12.60 2.02 -22.27
C LEU A 422 -12.60 0.57 -21.77
N PRO A 423 -11.74 -0.31 -22.31
CA PRO A 423 -11.53 -1.65 -21.78
C PRO A 423 -10.92 -1.63 -20.38
N ASP A 424 -11.54 -2.39 -19.47
CA ASP A 424 -11.04 -2.75 -18.15
C ASP A 424 -11.43 -4.22 -17.93
N CYS A 425 -10.55 -5.11 -18.36
CA CYS A 425 -10.87 -6.53 -18.46
C CYS A 425 -10.62 -7.31 -17.16
N ASN A 426 -9.78 -6.78 -16.27
CA ASN A 426 -9.53 -7.31 -14.93
C ASN A 426 -10.42 -6.64 -13.86
N SER A 427 -11.22 -5.63 -14.25
CA SER A 427 -12.19 -4.92 -13.41
C SER A 427 -11.55 -4.21 -12.22
N ASN A 428 -10.34 -3.68 -12.40
CA ASN A 428 -9.61 -2.96 -11.36
C ASN A 428 -9.81 -1.43 -11.43
N TRP A 429 -10.74 -0.95 -12.26
CA TRP A 429 -11.06 0.46 -12.50
C TRP A 429 -9.94 1.30 -13.12
N THR A 430 -8.87 0.64 -13.56
CA THR A 430 -7.82 1.23 -14.41
C THR A 430 -8.06 0.73 -15.84
N ALA A 431 -7.97 1.59 -16.85
CA ALA A 431 -8.13 1.12 -18.22
C ALA A 431 -6.90 0.30 -18.64
N ASP A 432 -7.13 -0.79 -19.39
CA ASP A 432 -6.08 -1.70 -19.86
C ASP A 432 -4.94 -0.93 -20.56
N SER A 433 -5.30 0.10 -21.32
CA SER A 433 -4.35 0.96 -22.05
C SER A 433 -3.42 1.75 -21.12
N CYS A 434 -3.89 2.14 -19.94
CA CYS A 434 -3.08 2.83 -18.96
C CYS A 434 -2.06 1.87 -18.33
N GLU A 435 -2.49 0.64 -18.01
CA GLU A 435 -1.62 -0.41 -17.47
C GLU A 435 -0.51 -0.79 -18.47
N ILE A 436 -0.86 -0.95 -19.75
CA ILE A 436 0.11 -1.20 -20.82
C ILE A 436 1.07 -0.02 -21.00
N GLY A 437 0.56 1.22 -20.88
CA GLY A 437 1.36 2.45 -20.97
C GLY A 437 2.44 2.54 -19.89
N LEU A 438 2.17 2.01 -18.69
CA LEU A 438 3.09 1.97 -17.56
C LEU A 438 4.08 0.82 -17.66
N GLN A 439 3.58 -0.36 -17.99
CA GLN A 439 4.37 -1.57 -18.08
C GLN A 439 4.08 -2.27 -19.40
N ALA A 440 4.86 -1.91 -20.43
CA ALA A 440 4.83 -2.57 -21.73
C ALA A 440 5.04 -4.09 -21.66
N GLY A 441 5.56 -4.62 -20.54
CA GLY A 441 5.66 -6.05 -20.28
C GLY A 441 4.34 -6.76 -19.94
N LEU A 442 3.22 -6.04 -19.82
CA LEU A 442 1.87 -6.57 -19.62
C LEU A 442 1.14 -6.87 -20.96
N ASP A 443 1.71 -6.42 -22.09
CA ASP A 443 1.30 -6.74 -23.46
C ASP A 443 2.51 -7.33 -24.21
N LEU A 444 2.83 -8.60 -23.94
CA LEU A 444 4.02 -9.25 -24.53
C LEU A 444 3.90 -9.43 -26.05
N ASN A 445 2.69 -9.51 -26.60
CA ASN A 445 2.48 -9.71 -28.03
C ASN A 445 2.28 -8.40 -28.81
N GLY A 446 2.14 -7.27 -28.13
CA GLY A 446 1.97 -5.94 -28.71
C GLY A 446 0.61 -5.77 -29.39
N ASP A 447 -0.42 -6.51 -28.98
CA ASP A 447 -1.74 -6.47 -29.60
C ASP A 447 -2.66 -5.38 -29.02
N GLY A 448 -2.19 -4.67 -27.99
CA GLY A 448 -2.90 -3.58 -27.33
C GLY A 448 -3.96 -4.04 -26.34
N VAL A 449 -3.96 -5.33 -25.96
CA VAL A 449 -4.81 -5.92 -24.92
C VAL A 449 -3.90 -6.47 -23.82
N LEU A 450 -4.33 -6.35 -22.57
CA LEU A 450 -3.61 -6.98 -21.46
C LEU A 450 -3.53 -8.50 -21.65
N ASP A 451 -2.33 -9.06 -21.46
CA ASP A 451 -2.10 -10.50 -21.57
C ASP A 451 -2.88 -11.31 -20.53
N GLU A 452 -3.26 -10.70 -19.40
CA GLU A 452 -4.15 -11.33 -18.42
C GLU A 452 -5.53 -11.64 -19.02
N CYS A 453 -5.96 -10.78 -19.94
CA CYS A 453 -7.29 -10.82 -20.53
C CYS A 453 -7.30 -11.52 -21.89
N ASN A 454 -6.20 -11.39 -22.63
CA ASN A 454 -5.96 -12.12 -23.86
C ASN A 454 -4.55 -12.72 -23.87
N PRO A 455 -4.35 -13.89 -23.26
CA PRO A 455 -3.02 -14.45 -23.13
C PRO A 455 -2.37 -14.72 -24.49
N PRO A 456 -1.07 -14.38 -24.65
CA PRO A 456 -0.45 -14.42 -25.95
C PRO A 456 -0.27 -15.89 -26.41
N PRO A 457 -0.32 -16.14 -27.72
CA PRO A 457 -0.28 -17.49 -28.27
C PRO A 457 0.96 -18.31 -27.89
N LEU A 458 2.10 -17.66 -27.68
CA LEU A 458 3.32 -18.27 -27.15
C LEU A 458 3.75 -17.55 -25.87
N ARG A 459 3.96 -18.34 -24.80
CA ARG A 459 4.38 -17.86 -23.47
C ARG A 459 5.58 -18.63 -22.94
N ALA A 460 6.40 -17.97 -22.11
CA ALA A 460 7.49 -18.61 -21.36
C ALA A 460 7.56 -18.09 -19.93
N ARG A 461 8.12 -18.90 -19.03
CA ARG A 461 8.32 -18.53 -17.61
C ARG A 461 9.72 -18.02 -17.35
N THR A 462 10.68 -18.48 -18.13
CA THR A 462 12.10 -18.18 -17.98
C THR A 462 12.52 -17.33 -19.15
N VAL A 463 13.03 -16.13 -18.91
CA VAL A 463 13.50 -15.21 -19.97
C VAL A 463 15.03 -15.12 -20.05
N GLN A 464 15.74 -15.81 -19.14
CA GLN A 464 17.20 -15.86 -19.09
C GLN A 464 17.71 -17.28 -18.82
N ALA A 465 18.84 -17.65 -19.42
CA ALA A 465 19.53 -18.91 -19.14
C ALA A 465 21.04 -18.71 -19.00
N SER A 466 21.64 -19.30 -17.96
CA SER A 466 23.08 -19.26 -17.72
C SER A 466 23.82 -20.15 -18.71
N LEU A 467 24.96 -19.66 -19.22
CA LEU A 467 25.86 -20.43 -20.06
C LEU A 467 26.76 -21.38 -19.24
N ILE A 468 27.09 -21.01 -18.00
CA ILE A 468 27.85 -21.86 -17.08
C ILE A 468 26.97 -23.00 -16.56
N ASP A 469 25.83 -22.68 -15.94
CA ASP A 469 24.98 -23.65 -15.27
C ASP A 469 24.01 -24.36 -16.24
N GLY A 470 23.77 -23.76 -17.41
CA GLY A 470 22.74 -24.18 -18.34
C GLY A 470 21.35 -23.70 -17.91
N GLY A 471 20.33 -24.13 -18.64
CA GLY A 471 18.95 -23.77 -18.32
C GLY A 471 17.93 -24.41 -19.25
N ILE A 472 16.68 -24.42 -18.80
CA ILE A 472 15.54 -24.85 -19.61
C ILE A 472 14.49 -23.73 -19.57
N GLN A 473 14.15 -23.22 -20.74
CA GLN A 473 12.96 -22.38 -20.92
C GLN A 473 11.82 -23.28 -21.38
N THR A 474 10.74 -23.34 -20.60
CA THR A 474 9.49 -23.99 -21.03
C THR A 474 8.65 -22.99 -21.80
N LEU A 475 8.13 -23.43 -22.93
CA LEU A 475 7.26 -22.71 -23.86
C LEU A 475 5.88 -23.34 -23.88
N TRP A 476 4.85 -22.53 -23.66
CA TRP A 476 3.44 -22.91 -23.79
C TRP A 476 2.88 -22.32 -25.07
N LEU A 477 2.38 -23.20 -25.94
CA LEU A 477 1.78 -22.87 -27.23
C LEU A 477 0.26 -22.98 -27.09
N ASP A 478 -0.47 -21.97 -27.54
CA ASP A 478 -1.92 -21.94 -27.59
C ASP A 478 -2.40 -21.31 -28.91
N ALA A 479 -2.76 -22.17 -29.86
CA ALA A 479 -3.28 -21.74 -31.16
C ALA A 479 -4.83 -21.67 -31.17
N GLY A 480 -5.47 -21.99 -30.05
CA GLY A 480 -6.93 -22.08 -29.92
C GLY A 480 -7.55 -23.32 -30.58
N THR A 481 -8.77 -23.64 -30.14
CA THR A 481 -9.51 -24.87 -30.52
C THR A 481 -9.77 -25.00 -32.02
N ALA A 482 -9.86 -23.89 -32.75
CA ALA A 482 -10.02 -23.86 -34.20
C ALA A 482 -8.86 -24.53 -34.96
N ARG A 483 -7.70 -24.67 -34.30
CA ARG A 483 -6.48 -25.27 -34.86
C ARG A 483 -6.10 -26.56 -34.14
N SER A 484 -7.05 -27.16 -33.43
CA SER A 484 -6.86 -28.48 -32.82
C SER A 484 -6.40 -29.50 -33.88
N SER A 485 -5.46 -30.36 -33.50
CA SER A 485 -4.84 -31.35 -34.40
C SER A 485 -4.00 -30.80 -35.57
N ASN A 486 -3.81 -29.48 -35.70
CA ASN A 486 -2.83 -28.94 -36.65
C ASN A 486 -1.41 -29.36 -36.24
N ALA A 487 -0.54 -29.56 -37.22
CA ALA A 487 0.88 -29.70 -36.94
C ALA A 487 1.45 -28.34 -36.55
N PHE A 488 2.42 -28.31 -35.63
CA PHE A 488 3.17 -27.11 -35.32
C PHE A 488 4.66 -27.31 -35.56
N ALA A 489 5.35 -26.21 -35.86
CA ALA A 489 6.80 -26.14 -35.90
C ALA A 489 7.26 -24.96 -35.04
N LEU A 490 8.17 -25.21 -34.11
CA LEU A 490 8.79 -24.17 -33.29
C LEU A 490 10.10 -23.71 -33.95
N LEU A 491 10.18 -22.43 -34.25
CA LEU A 491 11.30 -21.80 -34.93
C LEU A 491 11.94 -20.76 -34.01
N GLY A 492 13.08 -20.21 -34.42
CA GLY A 492 13.73 -19.16 -33.66
C GLY A 492 14.73 -18.36 -34.47
N SER A 493 15.13 -17.21 -33.93
CA SER A 493 16.04 -16.24 -34.53
C SER A 493 16.98 -15.71 -33.44
N ALA A 494 18.26 -15.65 -33.73
CA ALA A 494 19.28 -15.01 -32.90
C ALA A 494 19.56 -13.55 -33.33
N SER A 495 19.00 -13.12 -34.46
CA SER A 495 19.19 -11.79 -35.06
C SER A 495 17.98 -10.86 -34.89
N GLY A 496 16.99 -11.25 -34.08
CA GLY A 496 15.81 -10.46 -33.74
C GLY A 496 14.53 -10.85 -34.49
N THR A 497 13.50 -10.02 -34.32
CA THR A 497 12.10 -10.29 -34.74
C THR A 497 11.60 -9.41 -35.88
N ALA A 498 12.30 -8.31 -36.19
CA ALA A 498 11.96 -7.38 -37.27
C ALA A 498 13.02 -7.41 -38.39
N PRO A 499 12.62 -7.48 -39.68
CA PRO A 499 11.25 -7.32 -40.22
C PRO A 499 10.38 -8.60 -40.19
N GLY A 500 10.90 -9.74 -39.75
CA GLY A 500 10.18 -11.02 -39.83
C GLY A 500 10.15 -11.62 -41.25
N VAL A 501 9.42 -12.72 -41.42
CA VAL A 501 9.28 -13.44 -42.70
C VAL A 501 7.83 -13.71 -43.02
N THR A 502 7.40 -13.34 -44.22
CA THR A 502 6.05 -13.64 -44.70
C THR A 502 6.04 -14.87 -45.59
N ASP A 503 5.22 -15.85 -45.24
CA ASP A 503 4.96 -17.00 -46.09
C ASP A 503 4.08 -16.57 -47.29
N SER A 504 4.65 -16.57 -48.49
CA SER A 504 3.97 -16.02 -49.68
C SER A 504 2.65 -16.73 -50.05
N PRO A 505 2.51 -18.06 -49.89
CA PRO A 505 1.25 -18.75 -50.13
C PRO A 505 0.12 -18.44 -49.14
N SER A 506 0.42 -18.33 -47.83
CA SER A 506 -0.61 -18.06 -46.80
C SER A 506 -0.78 -16.58 -46.48
N GLY A 507 0.20 -15.74 -46.80
CA GLY A 507 0.26 -14.33 -46.41
C GLY A 507 0.56 -14.11 -44.93
N ILE A 508 0.83 -15.16 -44.15
CA ILE A 508 1.07 -15.09 -42.72
C ILE A 508 2.52 -14.66 -42.46
N SER A 509 2.70 -13.70 -41.55
CA SER A 509 4.03 -13.22 -41.13
C SER A 509 4.48 -13.91 -39.85
N VAL A 510 5.70 -14.43 -39.86
CA VAL A 510 6.39 -15.00 -38.71
C VAL A 510 7.34 -13.92 -38.16
N PRO A 511 7.24 -13.53 -36.88
CA PRO A 511 8.07 -12.46 -36.29
C PRO A 511 9.48 -12.94 -35.95
N LEU A 512 10.18 -13.55 -36.92
CA LEU A 512 11.54 -14.06 -36.78
C LEU A 512 12.36 -13.71 -38.02
N ASN A 513 13.59 -13.24 -37.82
CA ASN A 513 14.55 -13.04 -38.91
C ASN A 513 15.13 -14.38 -39.40
N ILE A 514 15.43 -14.48 -40.70
CA ILE A 514 16.14 -15.64 -41.25
C ILE A 514 17.63 -15.48 -40.96
N ASP A 515 18.15 -16.37 -40.10
CA ASP A 515 19.56 -16.41 -39.75
C ASP A 515 20.05 -17.87 -39.61
N PRO A 516 21.33 -18.11 -39.25
CA PRO A 516 21.84 -19.47 -39.08
C PRO A 516 21.07 -20.28 -38.03
N TYR A 517 20.55 -19.65 -36.98
CA TYR A 517 19.77 -20.34 -35.95
C TYR A 517 18.38 -20.74 -36.47
N PHE A 518 17.71 -19.84 -37.19
CA PHE A 518 16.45 -20.13 -37.88
C PHE A 518 16.59 -21.31 -38.85
N ASN A 519 17.62 -21.30 -39.69
CA ASN A 519 17.86 -22.38 -40.65
C ASN A 519 18.22 -23.70 -39.97
N LEU A 520 18.93 -23.66 -38.84
CA LEU A 520 19.27 -24.85 -38.05
C LEU A 520 18.00 -25.51 -37.48
N LEU A 521 17.07 -24.71 -36.96
CA LEU A 521 15.79 -25.20 -36.49
C LEU A 521 14.94 -25.71 -37.65
N LEU A 522 14.80 -24.95 -38.74
CA LEU A 522 14.01 -25.36 -39.91
C LEU A 522 14.46 -26.70 -40.52
N LEU A 523 15.76 -26.98 -40.52
CA LEU A 523 16.33 -28.23 -41.06
C LEU A 523 16.29 -29.42 -40.09
N ASN A 524 15.55 -29.30 -38.98
CA ASN A 524 15.48 -30.30 -37.90
C ASN A 524 16.85 -30.65 -37.27
N ALA A 525 17.84 -29.77 -37.41
CA ALA A 525 19.18 -29.95 -36.85
C ALA A 525 19.28 -29.43 -35.40
N GLY A 526 18.21 -28.82 -34.87
CA GLY A 526 18.13 -28.29 -33.51
C GLY A 526 17.41 -29.17 -32.48
N ALA A 527 17.16 -30.45 -32.78
CA ALA A 527 16.39 -31.37 -31.91
C ALA A 527 16.97 -31.62 -30.50
N GLY A 528 18.16 -31.09 -30.18
CA GLY A 528 18.76 -31.09 -28.83
C GLY A 528 18.76 -29.72 -28.13
N ILE A 529 18.41 -28.65 -28.85
CA ILE A 529 18.27 -27.28 -28.31
C ILE A 529 16.78 -26.98 -28.12
N VAL A 530 15.92 -27.43 -29.02
CA VAL A 530 14.46 -27.23 -28.96
C VAL A 530 13.75 -28.57 -29.08
N ALA A 531 12.84 -28.88 -28.14
CA ALA A 531 12.11 -30.14 -28.12
C ALA A 531 10.67 -30.00 -27.57
N PRO A 532 9.64 -30.57 -28.25
CA PRO A 532 9.70 -31.00 -29.63
C PRO A 532 9.85 -29.78 -30.56
N LEU A 533 10.64 -29.95 -31.62
CA LEU A 533 10.74 -28.95 -32.68
C LEU A 533 9.50 -28.97 -33.60
N PHE A 534 8.96 -30.17 -33.84
CA PHE A 534 7.73 -30.39 -34.60
C PHE A 534 6.80 -31.28 -33.78
N GLY A 535 5.50 -30.98 -33.81
CA GLY A 535 4.50 -31.76 -33.10
C GLY A 535 3.11 -31.54 -33.66
N VAL A 536 2.11 -32.03 -32.92
CA VAL A 536 0.69 -31.85 -33.23
C VAL A 536 0.04 -31.23 -32.02
N LEU A 537 -0.80 -30.23 -32.24
CA LEU A 537 -1.57 -29.58 -31.18
C LEU A 537 -2.66 -30.51 -30.64
N ASP A 538 -2.94 -30.41 -29.36
CA ASP A 538 -3.99 -31.20 -28.71
C ASP A 538 -5.42 -30.74 -29.09
N SER A 539 -6.44 -31.30 -28.44
CA SER A 539 -7.84 -30.96 -28.68
C SER A 539 -8.20 -29.51 -28.32
N SER A 540 -7.42 -28.85 -27.46
CA SER A 540 -7.54 -27.43 -27.16
C SER A 540 -6.81 -26.55 -28.18
N GLY A 541 -6.00 -27.12 -29.06
CA GLY A 541 -5.08 -26.36 -29.91
C GLY A 541 -3.80 -25.94 -29.20
N ALA A 542 -3.44 -26.63 -28.11
CA ALA A 542 -2.30 -26.31 -27.27
C ALA A 542 -1.17 -27.35 -27.40
N ALA A 543 0.04 -26.94 -27.03
CA ALA A 543 1.20 -27.82 -26.88
C ALA A 543 2.24 -27.19 -25.94
N THR A 544 3.22 -27.99 -25.53
CA THR A 544 4.38 -27.52 -24.77
C THR A 544 5.67 -27.87 -25.48
N ALA A 545 6.63 -26.95 -25.48
CA ALA A 545 7.98 -27.18 -25.96
C ALA A 545 9.00 -26.65 -24.96
N VAL A 546 10.25 -27.06 -25.09
CA VAL A 546 11.35 -26.59 -24.26
C VAL A 546 12.52 -26.14 -25.11
N VAL A 547 13.17 -25.06 -24.68
CA VAL A 547 14.48 -24.63 -25.17
C VAL A 547 15.50 -24.98 -24.10
N THR A 548 16.50 -25.78 -24.44
CA THR A 548 17.56 -26.22 -23.53
C THR A 548 18.87 -25.55 -23.90
N VAL A 549 19.46 -24.84 -22.92
CA VAL A 549 20.83 -24.32 -22.98
C VAL A 549 21.71 -25.26 -22.16
N PRO A 550 22.63 -26.01 -22.79
CA PRO A 550 23.52 -26.92 -22.06
C PRO A 550 24.44 -26.16 -21.09
N SER A 551 24.74 -26.77 -19.95
CA SER A 551 25.78 -26.27 -19.03
C SER A 551 27.15 -26.26 -19.71
N GLY A 552 27.95 -25.22 -19.50
CA GLY A 552 29.25 -25.04 -20.14
C GLY A 552 29.17 -24.65 -21.63
N THR A 553 28.07 -24.01 -22.03
CA THR A 553 27.97 -23.38 -23.35
C THR A 553 28.99 -22.24 -23.46
N ASP A 554 29.54 -22.02 -24.65
CA ASP A 554 30.62 -21.07 -24.89
C ASP A 554 30.23 -19.64 -24.46
N MET A 555 31.05 -19.01 -23.62
CA MET A 555 30.83 -17.66 -23.08
C MET A 555 30.82 -16.55 -24.15
N SER A 556 31.22 -16.84 -25.40
CA SER A 556 31.08 -15.91 -26.52
C SER A 556 29.62 -15.60 -26.87
N PHE A 557 28.67 -16.39 -26.38
CA PHE A 557 27.23 -16.14 -26.55
C PHE A 557 26.59 -15.26 -25.47
N VAL A 558 27.33 -14.79 -24.45
CA VAL A 558 26.77 -13.90 -23.42
C VAL A 558 26.16 -12.65 -24.05
N GLY A 559 24.95 -12.30 -23.63
CA GLY A 559 24.20 -11.14 -24.12
C GLY A 559 23.45 -11.38 -25.44
N LEU A 560 23.58 -12.56 -26.04
CA LEU A 560 22.75 -12.96 -27.16
C LEU A 560 21.32 -13.23 -26.67
N THR A 561 20.32 -12.69 -27.36
CA THR A 561 18.90 -13.01 -27.13
C THR A 561 18.40 -13.88 -28.27
N LEU A 562 17.98 -15.10 -27.95
CA LEU A 562 17.28 -15.98 -28.87
C LEU A 562 15.79 -15.65 -28.80
N HIS A 563 15.14 -15.49 -29.94
CA HIS A 563 13.70 -15.31 -30.03
C HIS A 563 13.08 -16.57 -30.61
N HIS A 564 11.98 -17.06 -30.05
CA HIS A 564 11.25 -18.24 -30.54
C HIS A 564 9.81 -17.91 -30.87
N ALA A 565 9.30 -18.47 -31.96
CA ALA A 565 7.89 -18.38 -32.36
C ALA A 565 7.48 -19.71 -33.00
N TYR A 566 6.22 -20.12 -32.86
CA TYR A 566 5.71 -21.31 -33.55
C TYR A 566 4.77 -20.94 -34.69
N ILE A 567 4.73 -21.82 -35.68
CA ILE A 567 3.76 -21.79 -36.76
C ILE A 567 2.87 -23.02 -36.68
N THR A 568 1.65 -22.93 -37.21
CA THR A 568 0.80 -24.10 -37.40
C THR A 568 0.54 -24.35 -38.89
N ILE A 569 0.46 -25.61 -39.26
CA ILE A 569 0.26 -26.08 -40.62
C ILE A 569 -0.91 -27.06 -40.59
N ASP A 570 -1.89 -26.82 -41.46
CA ASP A 570 -2.96 -27.78 -41.66
C ASP A 570 -2.50 -28.85 -42.65
N LEU A 571 -2.12 -30.01 -42.13
CA LEU A 571 -1.64 -31.13 -42.95
C LEU A 571 -2.77 -31.91 -43.64
N PHE A 572 -4.03 -31.66 -43.30
CA PHE A 572 -5.16 -32.48 -43.73
C PHE A 572 -6.09 -31.78 -44.72
N ASP A 573 -6.08 -30.45 -44.78
CA ASP A 573 -6.86 -29.67 -45.76
C ASP A 573 -5.95 -28.94 -46.78
N THR A 574 -5.25 -27.89 -46.35
CA THR A 574 -4.56 -26.98 -47.28
C THR A 574 -3.08 -27.28 -47.51
N GLY A 575 -2.41 -27.94 -46.56
CA GLY A 575 -0.95 -28.10 -46.56
C GLY A 575 -0.19 -26.79 -46.34
N LEU A 576 -0.89 -25.70 -46.01
CA LEU A 576 -0.34 -24.36 -45.85
C LEU A 576 -0.21 -23.98 -44.37
N MET A 577 0.60 -22.96 -44.12
CA MET A 577 0.62 -22.29 -42.81
C MET A 577 -0.75 -21.67 -42.53
N THR A 578 -1.27 -21.87 -41.32
CA THR A 578 -2.57 -21.34 -40.88
C THR A 578 -2.45 -20.39 -39.69
N PHE A 579 -1.27 -20.29 -39.06
CA PHE A 579 -1.01 -19.40 -37.93
C PHE A 579 0.49 -19.20 -37.69
N ALA A 580 0.85 -18.06 -37.11
CA ALA A 580 2.14 -17.79 -36.49
C ALA A 580 1.92 -17.06 -35.15
N SER A 581 2.69 -17.42 -34.11
CA SER A 581 2.61 -16.79 -32.79
C SER A 581 3.43 -15.50 -32.69
N ASN A 582 3.26 -14.79 -31.57
CA ASN A 582 4.25 -13.82 -31.10
C ASN A 582 5.62 -14.50 -30.86
N ALA A 583 6.68 -13.69 -30.79
CA ALA A 583 8.03 -14.16 -30.49
C ALA A 583 8.35 -13.97 -29.00
N VAL A 584 8.93 -14.98 -28.36
CA VAL A 584 9.33 -14.94 -26.95
C VAL A 584 10.86 -14.96 -26.83
N PRO A 585 11.48 -14.06 -26.05
CA PRO A 585 12.93 -13.97 -25.90
C PRO A 585 13.49 -14.96 -24.86
N LEU A 586 14.76 -15.32 -25.04
CA LEU A 586 15.63 -15.99 -24.08
C LEU A 586 17.03 -15.36 -24.16
N THR A 587 17.38 -14.56 -23.15
CA THR A 587 18.69 -13.92 -23.07
C THR A 587 19.70 -14.84 -22.39
N LEU A 588 20.87 -14.98 -23.00
CA LEU A 588 21.95 -15.82 -22.49
C LEU A 588 22.83 -15.01 -21.53
N THR A 589 22.88 -15.44 -20.27
CA THR A 589 23.62 -14.78 -19.19
C THR A 589 24.88 -15.57 -18.86
N PRO A 590 25.87 -14.97 -18.17
CA PRO A 590 27.04 -15.69 -17.67
C PRO A 590 26.69 -16.99 -16.96
#